data_AF-A0A6M1Y975-F1
#
_entry.id   AF-A0A6M1Y975-F1
#
_cell.length_a   1.000
_cell.length_b   1.000
_cell.length_c   1.000
_cell.angle_alpha   90.00
_cell.angle_beta   90.00
_cell.angle_gamma   90.00
#
_symmetry.space_group_name_H-M   'P 1'
#
loop_
_entity.id
_entity.type
_entity.pdbx_description
1 polymer ?
#
loop_
_entity_poly.entity_id
_entity_poly.type
_entity_poly.pdbx_seq_one_letter_code
_entity_poly.pdbx_strand_id
1 'polypeptide(L)'
;MIIFKSQADLGQLPQGHPAYPVIKELIALLIDDFPVQPYNADDYGYLVLVEPGDTDRELLELDMPWTLSEIPWEGASLRQGYIYAVYLGTDDYGMGFVIPDAPWVNGELRTVLEEILD
;
A
#
# COMPACT_ATOMS: atom_id res chain seq x y z
N MET A 1 -10.13 0.64 3.30
CA MET A 1 -9.04 0.39 2.36
C MET A 1 -9.54 0.05 0.96
N ILE A 2 -8.75 0.39 -0.06
CA ILE A 2 -9.01 0.08 -1.47
C ILE A 2 -7.83 -0.74 -2.04
N ILE A 3 -8.12 -1.86 -2.70
CA ILE A 3 -7.12 -2.80 -3.21
C ILE A 3 -6.96 -2.63 -4.73
N PHE A 4 -5.72 -2.62 -5.21
CA PHE A 4 -5.40 -2.52 -6.64
C PHE A 4 -4.48 -3.65 -7.08
N LYS A 5 -5.04 -4.62 -7.81
CA LYS A 5 -4.34 -5.79 -8.36
C LYS A 5 -3.93 -5.58 -9.83
N SER A 6 -4.46 -4.56 -10.49
CA SER A 6 -4.23 -4.30 -11.92
C SER A 6 -4.52 -2.84 -12.30
N GLN A 7 -4.15 -2.45 -13.52
CA GLN A 7 -4.51 -1.15 -14.11
C GLN A 7 -6.02 -0.88 -14.11
N ALA A 8 -6.85 -1.90 -14.29
CA ALA A 8 -8.31 -1.75 -14.33
C ALA A 8 -8.87 -1.26 -12.99
N ASP A 9 -8.19 -1.58 -11.88
CA ASP A 9 -8.62 -1.24 -10.53
C ASP A 9 -8.50 0.26 -10.23
N LEU A 10 -7.76 1.03 -11.06
CA LEU A 10 -7.78 2.49 -10.99
C LEU A 10 -9.18 3.09 -11.14
N GLY A 11 -10.10 2.36 -11.79
CA GLY A 11 -11.51 2.77 -11.89
C GLY A 11 -12.25 2.85 -10.55
N GLN A 12 -11.69 2.28 -9.47
CA GLN A 12 -12.23 2.42 -8.12
C GLN A 12 -12.03 3.84 -7.55
N LEU A 13 -11.09 4.62 -8.10
CA LEU A 13 -10.84 5.99 -7.68
C LEU A 13 -11.37 6.99 -8.72
N PRO A 14 -12.03 8.08 -8.28
CA PRO A 14 -12.27 9.23 -9.14
C PRO A 14 -10.93 9.79 -9.67
N GLN A 15 -10.89 10.24 -10.92
CA GLN A 15 -9.66 10.82 -11.51
C GLN A 15 -9.14 12.06 -10.76
N GLY A 16 -10.02 12.79 -10.07
CA GLY A 16 -9.64 13.93 -9.22
C GLY A 16 -9.21 13.55 -7.81
N HIS A 17 -9.15 12.25 -7.47
CA HIS A 17 -8.76 11.80 -6.14
C HIS A 17 -7.26 12.08 -5.91
N PRO A 18 -6.85 12.63 -4.75
CA PRO A 18 -5.45 12.97 -4.49
C PRO A 18 -4.47 11.79 -4.60
N ALA A 19 -4.92 10.57 -4.30
CA ALA A 19 -4.10 9.35 -4.43
C ALA A 19 -3.99 8.82 -5.86
N TYR A 20 -4.84 9.28 -6.78
CA TYR A 20 -4.88 8.77 -8.16
C TYR A 20 -3.53 8.79 -8.87
N PRO A 21 -2.75 9.90 -8.88
CA PRO A 21 -1.47 9.93 -9.59
C PRO A 21 -0.44 8.95 -9.02
N VAL A 22 -0.32 8.85 -7.68
CA VAL A 22 0.66 7.96 -7.04
C VAL A 22 0.30 6.49 -7.23
N ILE A 23 -0.97 6.12 -7.10
CA ILE A 23 -1.43 4.74 -7.35
C ILE A 23 -1.20 4.37 -8.82
N LYS A 24 -1.53 5.26 -9.75
CA LYS A 24 -1.32 5.01 -11.18
C LYS A 24 0.16 4.78 -11.52
N GLU A 25 1.06 5.58 -10.94
CA GLU A 25 2.50 5.42 -11.12
C GLU A 25 3.00 4.08 -10.56
N LEU A 26 2.57 3.71 -9.35
CA LEU A 26 2.98 2.47 -8.69
C LEU A 26 2.44 1.23 -9.42
N ILE A 27 1.21 1.26 -9.92
CA ILE A 27 0.67 0.16 -10.73
C ILE A 27 1.51 -0.02 -11.99
N ALA A 28 1.81 1.07 -12.70
CA ALA A 28 2.62 0.99 -13.91
C ALA A 28 3.99 0.35 -13.61
N LEU A 29 4.65 0.80 -12.54
CA LEU A 29 5.99 0.34 -12.17
C LEU A 29 6.03 -1.11 -11.64
N LEU A 30 5.07 -1.49 -10.79
CA LEU A 30 5.16 -2.71 -9.99
C LEU A 30 4.33 -3.86 -10.56
N ILE A 31 3.33 -3.54 -11.39
CA ILE A 31 2.38 -4.52 -11.92
C ILE A 31 2.50 -4.61 -13.44
N ASP A 32 2.35 -3.49 -14.15
CA ASP A 32 2.33 -3.50 -15.63
C ASP A 32 3.73 -3.77 -16.20
N ASP A 33 4.77 -3.12 -15.65
CA ASP A 33 6.17 -3.30 -16.06
C ASP A 33 6.85 -4.50 -15.39
N PHE A 34 6.10 -5.33 -14.64
CA PHE A 34 6.67 -6.49 -13.96
C PHE A 34 7.25 -7.50 -14.99
N PRO A 35 8.44 -8.08 -14.76
CA PRO A 35 9.14 -8.89 -15.77
C PRO A 35 8.40 -10.17 -16.20
N VAL A 36 7.56 -10.72 -15.33
CA VAL A 36 6.80 -11.95 -15.60
C VAL A 36 5.37 -11.59 -15.94
N GLN A 37 4.92 -12.00 -17.14
CA GLN A 37 3.58 -11.72 -17.64
C GLN A 37 2.87 -13.01 -18.09
N PRO A 38 1.55 -13.15 -17.84
CA PRO A 38 0.70 -12.17 -17.16
C PRO A 38 1.02 -12.06 -15.66
N TYR A 39 0.98 -10.83 -15.13
CA TYR A 39 1.13 -10.58 -13.69
C TYR A 39 0.02 -11.27 -12.90
N ASN A 40 0.38 -12.02 -11.87
CA ASN A 40 -0.56 -12.60 -10.92
C ASN A 40 -0.40 -11.93 -9.55
N ALA A 41 -1.37 -11.09 -9.18
CA ALA A 41 -1.34 -10.38 -7.91
C ALA A 41 -1.44 -11.30 -6.68
N ASP A 42 -1.99 -12.51 -6.82
CA ASP A 42 -2.04 -13.46 -5.70
C ASP A 42 -0.68 -14.14 -5.49
N ASP A 43 0.19 -14.17 -6.52
CA ASP A 43 1.55 -14.72 -6.41
C ASP A 43 2.57 -13.64 -6.03
N TYR A 44 2.44 -12.43 -6.58
CA TYR A 44 3.45 -11.36 -6.45
C TYR A 44 3.03 -10.19 -5.55
N GLY A 45 1.75 -10.12 -5.17
CA GLY A 45 1.18 -9.08 -4.33
C GLY A 45 0.57 -7.92 -5.11
N TYR A 46 0.18 -6.87 -4.40
CA TYR A 46 -0.64 -5.77 -4.93
C TYR A 46 -0.54 -4.52 -4.06
N LEU A 47 -1.24 -3.45 -4.48
CA LEU A 47 -1.27 -2.19 -3.76
C LEU A 47 -2.53 -2.05 -2.91
N VAL A 48 -2.39 -1.37 -1.76
CA VAL A 48 -3.49 -1.06 -0.84
C VAL A 48 -3.46 0.43 -0.51
N LEU A 49 -4.53 1.16 -0.82
CA LEU A 49 -4.73 2.53 -0.33
C LEU A 49 -5.38 2.49 1.04
N VAL A 50 -4.72 3.07 2.03
CA VAL A 50 -5.19 3.16 3.42
C VAL A 50 -6.11 4.36 3.61
N GLU A 51 -7.20 4.14 4.32
CA GLU A 51 -8.21 5.15 4.65
C GLU A 51 -8.28 5.38 6.18
N PRO A 52 -8.85 6.51 6.64
CA PRO A 52 -8.88 6.85 8.08
C PRO A 52 -9.53 5.79 8.99
N GLY A 53 -10.41 4.94 8.45
CA GLY A 53 -11.07 3.88 9.22
C GLY A 53 -10.23 2.60 9.40
N ASP A 54 -9.02 2.57 8.86
CA ASP A 54 -8.17 1.36 8.83
C ASP A 54 -7.11 1.35 9.95
N THR A 55 -6.94 2.44 10.71
CA THR A 55 -5.83 2.62 11.67
C THR A 55 -5.85 1.66 12.85
N ASP A 56 -7.01 1.45 13.46
CA ASP A 56 -7.14 0.82 14.77
C ASP A 56 -7.85 -0.54 14.71
N ARG A 57 -7.78 -1.21 13.54
CA ARG A 57 -8.39 -2.52 13.33
C ARG A 57 -7.42 -3.50 12.70
N GLU A 58 -7.66 -4.78 12.95
CA GLU A 58 -6.98 -5.84 12.23
C GLU A 58 -7.40 -5.84 10.74
N LEU A 59 -6.45 -6.17 9.87
CA LEU A 59 -6.63 -6.18 8.42
C LEU A 59 -6.95 -7.60 7.94
N LEU A 60 -8.00 -8.19 8.51
CA LEU A 60 -8.40 -9.58 8.24
C LEU A 60 -8.80 -9.82 6.78
N GLU A 61 -9.25 -8.79 6.06
CA GLU A 61 -9.54 -8.88 4.62
C GLU A 61 -8.29 -9.01 3.75
N LEU A 62 -7.10 -8.72 4.31
CA LEU A 62 -5.80 -8.96 3.69
C LEU A 62 -5.16 -10.26 4.20
N ASP A 63 -5.91 -11.08 4.96
CA ASP A 63 -5.41 -12.23 5.71
C ASP A 63 -4.28 -11.87 6.70
N MET A 64 -4.28 -10.62 7.20
CA MET A 64 -3.29 -10.12 8.15
C MET A 64 -3.89 -9.95 9.55
N PRO A 65 -3.44 -10.71 10.57
CA PRO A 65 -3.91 -10.59 11.95
C PRO A 65 -3.19 -9.44 12.69
N TRP A 66 -3.00 -8.31 12.01
CA TRP A 66 -2.25 -7.16 12.49
C TRP A 66 -3.02 -5.87 12.22
N THR A 67 -2.88 -4.91 13.11
CA THR A 67 -3.15 -3.49 12.82
C THR A 67 -2.04 -2.90 11.96
N LEU A 68 -2.26 -1.72 11.36
CA LEU A 68 -1.23 -1.06 10.54
C LEU A 68 0.08 -0.79 11.29
N SER A 69 0.03 -0.54 12.60
CA SER A 69 1.21 -0.31 13.44
C SER A 69 1.99 -1.59 13.78
N GLU A 70 1.36 -2.76 13.64
CA GLU A 70 1.96 -4.06 13.96
C GLU A 70 2.54 -4.78 12.74
N ILE A 71 2.27 -4.28 11.54
CA ILE A 71 2.82 -4.88 10.32
C ILE A 71 4.35 -4.84 10.38
N PRO A 72 5.03 -5.97 10.14
CA PRO A 72 6.48 -6.00 10.07
C PRO A 72 6.93 -5.42 8.72
N TRP A 73 6.95 -4.09 8.64
CA TRP A 73 7.33 -3.36 7.44
C TRP A 73 8.79 -3.65 7.05
N GLU A 74 9.03 -3.85 5.76
CA GLU A 74 10.38 -3.97 5.19
C GLU A 74 11.04 -2.59 5.01
N GLY A 75 10.24 -1.58 4.71
CA GLY A 75 10.70 -0.20 4.54
C GLY A 75 9.61 0.71 3.98
N ALA A 76 9.88 2.01 3.98
CA ALA A 76 8.97 3.01 3.42
C ALA A 76 9.69 4.14 2.68
N SER A 77 8.96 4.80 1.77
CA SER A 77 9.42 6.01 1.08
C SER A 77 8.31 7.04 0.94
N LEU A 78 8.64 8.33 0.96
CA LEU A 78 7.68 9.39 0.73
C LEU A 78 7.51 9.69 -0.77
N ARG A 79 6.28 9.62 -1.26
CA ARG A 79 5.91 9.84 -2.67
C ARG A 79 4.67 10.71 -2.77
N GLN A 80 4.82 11.91 -3.31
CA GLN A 80 3.68 12.81 -3.61
C GLN A 80 2.74 13.08 -2.41
N GLY A 81 3.26 13.14 -1.19
CA GLY A 81 2.45 13.33 0.03
C GLY A 81 1.84 12.04 0.60
N TYR A 82 2.30 10.88 0.12
CA TYR A 82 1.93 9.56 0.62
C TYR A 82 3.19 8.81 1.06
N ILE A 83 3.09 8.09 2.16
CA ILE A 83 4.08 7.10 2.58
C ILE A 83 3.74 5.81 1.83
N TYR A 84 4.67 5.36 0.99
CA TYR A 84 4.63 4.05 0.35
C TYR A 84 5.44 3.07 1.21
N ALA A 85 4.75 2.25 2.00
CA ALA A 85 5.35 1.25 2.90
C ALA A 85 5.19 -0.16 2.30
N VAL A 86 6.19 -1.03 2.50
CA VAL A 86 6.21 -2.36 1.90
C VAL A 86 6.18 -3.42 2.99
N TYR A 87 5.33 -4.43 2.79
CA TYR A 87 5.36 -5.69 3.52
C TYR A 87 5.77 -6.82 2.59
N LEU A 88 6.70 -7.67 3.02
CA LEU A 88 7.10 -8.89 2.31
C LEU A 88 6.54 -10.12 3.02
N GLY A 89 5.69 -10.87 2.32
CA GLY A 89 5.14 -12.12 2.84
C GLY A 89 6.02 -13.34 2.52
N THR A 90 6.66 -13.32 1.35
CA THR A 90 7.63 -14.33 0.90
C THR A 90 8.67 -13.65 -0.01
N ASP A 91 9.65 -14.43 -0.51
CA ASP A 91 10.66 -13.95 -1.45
C ASP A 91 10.06 -13.37 -2.75
N ASP A 92 8.88 -13.85 -3.14
CA ASP A 92 8.20 -13.44 -4.38
C ASP A 92 6.94 -12.59 -4.13
N TYR A 93 6.38 -12.59 -2.91
CA TYR A 93 5.13 -11.90 -2.57
C TYR A 93 5.37 -10.65 -1.72
N GLY A 94 5.01 -9.48 -2.26
CA GLY A 94 5.11 -8.20 -1.56
C GLY A 94 3.88 -7.32 -1.73
N MET A 95 3.36 -6.76 -0.64
CA MET A 95 2.26 -5.79 -0.68
C MET A 95 2.77 -4.37 -0.45
N GLY A 96 2.32 -3.45 -1.29
CA GLY A 96 2.62 -2.03 -1.17
C GLY A 96 1.45 -1.25 -0.58
N PHE A 97 1.66 -0.62 0.58
CA PHE A 97 0.66 0.21 1.23
C PHE A 97 0.92 1.68 0.91
N VAL A 98 -0.12 2.35 0.41
CA VAL A 98 -0.12 3.77 0.10
C VAL A 98 -0.91 4.48 1.20
N ILE A 99 -0.18 5.16 2.08
CA ILE A 99 -0.70 5.75 3.31
C ILE A 99 -0.59 7.27 3.19
N PRO A 100 -1.69 8.04 3.25
CA PRO A 100 -1.60 9.50 3.22
C PRO A 100 -0.76 10.04 4.38
N ASP A 101 0.15 10.98 4.12
CA ASP A 101 0.78 11.76 5.19
C ASP A 101 -0.24 12.76 5.75
N ALA A 102 -1.09 12.28 6.66
CA ALA A 102 -2.26 12.99 7.15
C ALA A 102 -2.35 12.96 8.68
N PRO A 103 -3.04 13.93 9.32
CA PRO A 103 -3.08 14.04 10.79
C PRO A 103 -3.69 12.85 11.55
N TRP A 104 -4.49 12.02 10.87
CA TRP A 104 -5.07 10.81 11.45
C TRP A 104 -4.06 9.64 11.47
N VAL A 105 -2.98 9.72 10.69
CA VAL A 105 -1.81 8.85 10.82
C VAL A 105 -0.96 9.43 11.95
N ASN A 106 -1.27 9.03 13.18
CA ASN A 106 -0.67 9.55 14.40
C ASN A 106 -0.33 8.40 15.37
N GLY A 107 0.15 8.75 16.57
CA GLY A 107 0.46 7.77 17.61
C GLY A 107 1.53 6.76 17.20
N GLU A 108 1.32 5.50 17.57
CA GLU A 108 2.27 4.42 17.30
C GLU A 108 2.45 4.16 15.81
N LEU A 109 1.38 4.18 15.02
CA LEU A 109 1.45 4.04 13.57
C LEU A 109 2.40 5.07 12.95
N ARG A 110 2.27 6.34 13.36
CA ARG A 110 3.14 7.40 12.88
C ARG A 110 4.61 7.16 13.23
N THR A 111 4.87 6.80 14.49
CA THR A 111 6.23 6.51 14.96
C THR A 111 6.86 5.40 14.13
N VAL A 112 6.17 4.27 13.97
CA VAL A 112 6.68 3.13 13.20
C VAL A 112 6.96 3.52 11.75
N LEU A 113 6.05 4.24 11.09
CA LEU A 113 6.24 4.68 9.71
C LEU A 113 7.41 5.66 9.55
N GLU A 114 7.63 6.56 10.52
CA GLU A 114 8.76 7.50 10.51
C GLU A 114 10.11 6.82 10.77
N GLU A 115 10.13 5.75 11.57
CA GLU A 115 11.35 4.99 11.87
C GLU A 115 11.88 4.19 10.66
N ILE A 116 10.99 3.82 9.74
CA ILE A 116 11.31 3.04 8.52
C ILE A 116 11.35 3.88 7.24
N LEU A 117 11.17 5.19 7.35
CA LEU A 117 11.14 6.10 6.21
C LEU A 117 12.57 6.47 5.79
N ASP A 118 12.93 6.15 4.54
CA ASP A 118 14.21 6.54 3.91
C ASP A 118 14.24 7.99 3.41
#